data_AF-A0A2K8LZI7-F1
#
_entry.id   AF-A0A2K8LZI7-F1
#
_cell.length_a   1.000
_cell.length_b   1.000
_cell.length_c   1.000
_cell.angle_alpha   90.00
_cell.angle_beta   90.00
_cell.angle_gamma   90.00
#
_symmetry.space_group_name_H-M   'P 1'
#
loop_
_entity.id
_entity.type
_entity.pdbx_description
1 polymer ?
#
loop_
_entity_poly.entity_id
_entity_poly.type
_entity_poly.pdbx_seq_one_letter_code
_entity_poly.pdbx_strand_id
1 'polypeptide(L)'
;MSPAPGRKYCPTAWTRPLQVATAVCSLVCAAGTLLQNLLILDVDLVRLALESARGSTSDAPGFLTGLRTAGWFFLAGNAVGLLALTGKTWVFWAAMLVNAAQAASAVLLPLAVFDASAELYGRAGLLPAMLAYGGAALLALVLFDSFAVFRTPWAQRPQS
;
A
#
# COMPACT_ATOMS: atom_id res chain seq x y z
N MET A 1 21.56 -32.12 -16.93
CA MET A 1 20.37 -32.00 -16.08
C MET A 1 19.37 -31.14 -16.84
N SER A 2 18.42 -31.74 -17.57
CA SER A 2 17.44 -30.97 -18.35
C SER A 2 16.49 -30.25 -17.39
N PRO A 3 16.20 -28.94 -17.59
CA PRO A 3 15.19 -28.25 -16.79
C PRO A 3 13.86 -28.96 -16.96
N ALA A 4 13.17 -29.26 -15.85
CA ALA A 4 11.83 -29.83 -15.88
C ALA A 4 10.92 -28.93 -16.75
N PRO A 5 10.06 -29.51 -17.61
CA PRO A 5 9.15 -28.73 -18.43
C PRO A 5 8.35 -27.78 -17.54
N GLY A 6 8.53 -26.48 -17.75
CA GLY A 6 7.89 -25.45 -16.95
C GLY A 6 6.38 -25.65 -16.97
N ARG A 7 5.77 -25.86 -15.80
CA ARG A 7 4.30 -25.96 -15.68
C ARG A 7 3.69 -24.75 -16.39
N LYS A 8 2.93 -25.03 -17.45
CA LYS A 8 2.17 -23.99 -18.15
C LYS A 8 0.96 -23.66 -17.28
N TYR A 9 0.72 -22.37 -17.06
CA TYR A 9 -0.41 -21.90 -16.28
C TYR A 9 -1.49 -21.35 -17.22
N CYS A 10 -2.75 -21.76 -17.00
CA CYS A 10 -3.91 -21.21 -17.69
C CYS A 10 -4.55 -20.10 -16.85
N PRO A 11 -4.94 -18.97 -17.48
CA PRO A 11 -5.82 -17.99 -16.85
C PRO A 11 -7.15 -18.62 -16.41
N THR A 12 -7.68 -18.18 -15.29
CA THR A 12 -9.07 -18.47 -14.88
C THR A 12 -9.94 -17.24 -15.15
N ALA A 13 -11.26 -17.38 -14.94
CA ALA A 13 -12.19 -16.25 -14.99
C ALA A 13 -11.81 -15.10 -14.02
N TRP A 14 -11.05 -15.39 -12.95
CA TRP A 14 -10.63 -14.42 -11.94
C TRP A 14 -9.28 -13.75 -12.25
N THR A 15 -8.49 -14.29 -13.19
CA THR A 15 -7.15 -13.76 -13.48
C THR A 15 -7.18 -12.31 -13.94
N ARG A 16 -8.00 -11.97 -14.94
CA ARG A 16 -8.11 -10.59 -15.44
C ARG A 16 -8.77 -9.64 -14.44
N PRO A 17 -9.91 -9.98 -13.81
CA PRO A 17 -10.50 -9.15 -12.78
C PRO A 17 -9.53 -8.80 -11.65
N LEU A 18 -8.76 -9.77 -11.16
CA LEU A 18 -7.78 -9.55 -10.08
C LEU A 18 -6.66 -8.59 -10.50
N GLN A 19 -6.13 -8.73 -11.73
CA GLN A 19 -5.11 -7.83 -12.28
C GLN A 19 -5.64 -6.40 -12.43
N VAL A 20 -6.86 -6.22 -12.94
CA VAL A 20 -7.50 -4.91 -13.08
C VAL A 20 -7.76 -4.29 -11.71
N ALA A 21 -8.32 -5.04 -10.77
CA ALA A 21 -8.53 -4.58 -9.40
C ALA A 21 -7.22 -4.14 -8.76
N THR A 22 -6.14 -4.92 -8.93
CA THR A 22 -4.82 -4.57 -8.41
C THR A 22 -4.30 -3.27 -9.03
N ALA A 23 -4.40 -3.11 -10.35
CA ALA A 23 -3.95 -1.88 -11.01
C ALA A 23 -4.75 -0.65 -10.55
N VAL A 24 -6.08 -0.75 -10.45
CA VAL A 24 -6.95 0.34 -9.99
C VAL A 24 -6.68 0.68 -8.53
N CYS A 25 -6.64 -0.32 -7.65
CA CYS A 25 -6.32 -0.09 -6.24
C CYS A 25 -4.93 0.50 -6.06
N SER A 26 -3.93 0.03 -6.81
CA SER A 26 -2.57 0.60 -6.76
C SER A 26 -2.56 2.06 -7.20
N LEU A 27 -3.34 2.44 -8.21
CA LEU A 27 -3.50 3.84 -8.62
C LEU A 27 -4.11 4.69 -7.51
N VAL A 28 -5.18 4.19 -6.87
CA VAL A 28 -5.86 4.89 -5.76
C VAL A 28 -4.92 5.04 -4.56
N CYS A 29 -4.21 3.98 -4.17
CA CYS A 29 -3.22 4.00 -3.10
C CYS A 29 -2.06 4.95 -3.43
N ALA A 30 -1.58 4.96 -4.68
CA ALA A 30 -0.56 5.90 -5.12
C ALA A 30 -1.03 7.35 -4.99
N ALA A 31 -2.23 7.67 -5.45
CA ALA A 31 -2.82 8.99 -5.32
C ALA A 31 -2.98 9.40 -3.84
N GLY A 32 -3.55 8.52 -3.00
CA GLY A 32 -3.68 8.74 -1.57
C GLY A 32 -2.33 8.97 -0.89
N THR A 33 -1.33 8.15 -1.23
CA THR A 33 0.05 8.27 -0.71
C THR A 33 0.67 9.59 -1.12
N LEU A 34 0.54 9.98 -2.39
CA LEU A 34 1.07 11.24 -2.90
C LEU A 34 0.44 12.45 -2.19
N LEU A 35 -0.89 12.45 -2.07
CA LEU A 35 -1.62 13.51 -1.37
C LEU A 35 -1.23 13.56 0.11
N GLN A 36 -1.16 12.42 0.79
CA GLN A 36 -0.72 12.34 2.18
C GLN A 36 0.70 12.91 2.33
N ASN A 37 1.60 12.56 1.42
CA ASN A 37 3.02 12.94 1.50
C ASN A 37 3.29 14.42 1.24
N LEU A 38 2.49 15.02 0.34
CA LEU A 38 2.69 16.40 -0.11
C LEU A 38 1.80 17.41 0.59
N LEU A 39 0.54 17.06 0.87
CA LEU A 39 -0.47 18.01 1.37
C LEU A 39 -0.77 17.88 2.85
N ILE A 40 -0.66 16.67 3.41
CA ILE A 40 -1.05 16.40 4.81
C ILE A 40 0.18 16.32 5.72
N LEU A 41 1.24 15.64 5.29
CA LEU A 41 2.46 15.51 6.08
C LEU A 41 3.28 16.79 6.02
N ASP A 42 3.06 17.67 6.99
CA ASP A 42 3.92 18.81 7.30
C ASP A 42 4.47 18.76 8.73
N VAL A 43 5.32 19.74 9.06
CA VAL A 43 6.02 19.78 10.34
C VAL A 43 5.08 20.11 11.50
N ASP A 44 4.00 20.84 11.25
CA ASP A 44 3.06 21.28 12.28
C ASP A 44 2.16 20.13 12.70
N LEU A 45 1.71 19.31 11.75
CA LEU A 45 1.04 18.04 12.04
C LEU A 45 1.92 17.12 12.88
N VAL A 46 3.20 16.97 12.51
CA VAL A 46 4.11 16.10 13.26
C VAL A 46 4.38 16.64 14.67
N ARG A 47 4.53 17.97 14.82
CA ARG A 47 4.67 18.58 16.15
C ARG A 47 3.45 18.32 17.00
N LEU A 48 2.25 18.57 16.48
CA LEU A 48 1.00 18.34 17.22
C LEU A 48 0.85 16.86 17.62
N ALA A 49 1.21 15.94 16.72
CA ALA A 49 1.21 14.51 17.01
C ALA A 49 2.24 14.13 18.10
N LEU A 50 3.42 14.76 18.12
CA LEU A 50 4.43 14.53 19.14
C LEU A 50 4.03 15.15 20.49
N GLU A 51 3.45 16.35 20.50
CA GLU A 51 2.94 16.99 21.73
C GLU A 51 1.85 16.16 22.39
N SER A 52 0.87 15.70 21.61
CA SER A 52 -0.21 14.84 22.11
C SER A 52 0.32 13.48 22.61
N ALA A 53 1.38 12.96 21.99
CA ALA A 53 2.07 11.75 22.44
C ALA A 53 3.09 11.99 23.58
N ARG A 54 3.23 13.22 24.09
CA ARG A 54 4.26 13.62 25.08
C ARG A 54 5.70 13.34 24.63
N GLY A 55 5.94 13.32 23.32
CA GLY A 55 7.26 13.21 22.69
C GLY A 55 7.97 14.56 22.55
N SER A 56 9.23 14.54 22.09
CA SER A 56 10.00 15.76 21.88
C SER A 56 9.68 16.41 20.54
N THR A 57 9.13 17.62 20.55
CA THR A 57 8.81 18.37 19.33
C THR A 57 10.03 18.83 18.54
N SER A 58 11.21 18.86 19.17
CA SER A 58 12.50 19.09 18.49
C SER A 58 12.77 18.07 17.39
N ASP A 59 12.21 16.87 17.53
CA ASP A 59 12.48 15.74 16.64
C ASP A 59 11.54 15.74 15.42
N ALA A 60 10.57 16.65 15.39
CA ALA A 60 9.56 16.73 14.35
C ALA A 60 10.12 16.78 12.91
N PRO A 61 11.17 17.56 12.59
CA PRO A 61 11.74 17.57 11.24
C PRO A 61 12.33 16.21 10.83
N GLY A 62 12.99 15.51 11.76
CA GLY A 62 13.56 14.19 11.52
C GLY A 62 12.47 13.14 11.30
N PHE A 63 11.44 13.17 12.16
CA PHE A 63 10.29 12.27 12.04
C PHE A 63 9.53 12.51 10.72
N LEU A 64 9.28 13.77 10.35
CA LEU A 64 8.68 14.14 9.07
C LEU A 64 9.49 13.62 7.89
N THR A 65 10.82 13.73 7.94
CA THR A 65 11.71 13.21 6.89
C THR A 65 11.58 11.69 6.76
N GLY A 66 11.54 10.97 7.89
CA GLY A 66 11.32 9.52 7.91
C GLY A 66 9.97 9.14 7.30
N LEU A 67 8.88 9.79 7.73
CA LEU A 67 7.54 9.57 7.17
C LEU A 67 7.50 9.84 5.66
N ARG A 68 8.10 10.95 5.21
CA ARG A 68 8.12 11.31 3.79
C ARG A 68 8.91 10.33 2.94
N THR A 69 10.03 9.87 3.47
CA THR A 69 10.87 8.85 2.82
C THR A 69 10.08 7.55 2.65
N ALA A 70 9.40 7.07 3.70
CA ALA A 70 8.53 5.91 3.62
C ALA A 70 7.38 6.12 2.60
N GLY A 71 6.77 7.31 2.59
CA GLY A 71 5.74 7.68 1.61
C GLY A 71 6.23 7.55 0.16
N TRP A 72 7.46 7.99 -0.14
CA TRP A 72 8.04 7.83 -1.47
C TRP A 72 8.29 6.37 -1.86
N PHE A 73 8.75 5.53 -0.93
CA PHE A 73 8.88 4.09 -1.17
C PHE A 73 7.54 3.43 -1.50
N PHE A 74 6.49 3.74 -0.73
CA PHE A 74 5.16 3.21 -1.00
C PHE A 74 4.56 3.74 -2.31
N LEU A 75 4.81 5.01 -2.66
CA LEU A 75 4.40 5.55 -3.94
C LEU A 75 5.03 4.79 -5.10
N ALA A 76 6.34 4.56 -5.05
CA ALA A 76 7.05 3.79 -6.07
C ALA A 76 6.54 2.33 -6.15
N GLY A 77 6.31 1.70 -5.00
CA GLY A 77 5.73 0.35 -4.93
C GLY A 77 4.32 0.26 -5.54
N ASN A 78 3.46 1.24 -5.26
CA ASN A 78 2.13 1.31 -5.86
C ASN A 78 2.21 1.60 -7.37
N ALA A 79 3.17 2.40 -7.84
CA ALA A 79 3.41 2.59 -9.27
C ALA A 79 3.80 1.26 -9.97
N VAL A 80 4.59 0.41 -9.32
CA VAL A 80 4.87 -0.96 -9.80
C VAL A 80 3.59 -1.79 -9.90
N GLY A 81 2.66 -1.64 -8.96
CA GLY A 81 1.35 -2.31 -8.97
C GLY A 81 0.51 -2.02 -10.22
N LEU A 82 0.69 -0.88 -10.88
CA LEU A 82 0.04 -0.57 -12.17
C LEU A 82 0.43 -1.55 -13.28
N LEU A 83 1.58 -2.21 -13.16
CA LEU A 83 2.03 -3.24 -14.08
C LEU A 83 1.29 -4.58 -13.91
N ALA A 84 0.30 -4.67 -13.01
CA ALA A 84 -0.47 -5.91 -12.76
C ALA A 84 -1.08 -6.50 -14.04
N LEU A 85 -1.46 -5.65 -14.99
CA LEU A 85 -2.03 -6.06 -16.29
C LEU A 85 -1.05 -6.87 -17.17
N THR A 86 0.25 -6.82 -16.87
CA THR A 86 1.27 -7.65 -17.54
C THR A 86 1.21 -9.12 -17.10
N GLY A 87 0.54 -9.42 -15.99
CA GLY A 87 0.43 -10.78 -15.45
C GLY A 87 1.74 -11.41 -14.97
N LYS A 88 2.81 -10.62 -14.86
CA LYS A 88 4.12 -11.13 -14.40
C LYS A 88 4.03 -11.52 -12.91
N THR A 89 4.53 -12.69 -12.56
CA THR A 89 4.50 -13.21 -11.18
C THR A 89 5.19 -12.30 -10.17
N TRP A 90 6.30 -11.67 -10.55
CA TRP A 90 7.00 -10.77 -9.63
C TRP A 90 6.18 -9.51 -9.29
N VAL A 91 5.30 -9.05 -10.20
CA VAL A 91 4.41 -7.90 -9.95
C VAL A 91 3.36 -8.25 -8.90
N PHE A 92 2.86 -9.49 -8.91
CA PHE A 92 1.93 -9.97 -7.87
C PHE A 92 2.56 -9.87 -6.49
N TRP A 93 3.78 -10.40 -6.35
CA TRP A 93 4.50 -10.39 -5.08
C TRP A 93 4.90 -8.98 -4.66
N ALA A 94 5.34 -8.14 -5.60
CA ALA A 94 5.63 -6.74 -5.32
C ALA A 94 4.39 -6.01 -4.80
N ALA A 95 3.25 -6.13 -5.50
CA ALA A 95 2.00 -5.50 -5.08
C ALA A 95 1.56 -6.01 -3.70
N MET A 96 1.58 -7.33 -3.47
CA MET A 96 1.21 -7.92 -2.18
C MET A 96 2.11 -7.43 -1.05
N LEU A 97 3.44 -7.44 -1.23
CA LEU A 97 4.39 -7.04 -0.20
C LEU A 97 4.28 -5.54 0.12
N VAL A 98 4.20 -4.69 -0.90
CA VAL A 98 4.06 -3.24 -0.74
C VAL A 98 2.78 -2.90 0.02
N ASN A 99 1.65 -3.49 -0.39
CA ASN A 99 0.35 -3.20 0.24
C ASN A 99 0.28 -3.74 1.67
N ALA A 100 0.84 -4.93 1.94
CA ALA A 100 0.94 -5.46 3.29
C ALA A 100 1.83 -4.59 4.20
N ALA A 101 2.99 -4.16 3.71
CA ALA A 101 3.89 -3.28 4.46
C ALA A 101 3.27 -1.90 4.69
N GLN A 102 2.57 -1.34 3.69
CA GLN A 102 1.87 -0.08 3.81
C GLN A 102 0.73 -0.17 4.83
N ALA A 103 -0.08 -1.22 4.79
CA ALA A 103 -1.11 -1.47 5.80
C ALA A 103 -0.52 -1.63 7.21
N ALA A 104 0.56 -2.40 7.36
CA ALA A 104 1.25 -2.57 8.63
C ALA A 104 1.80 -1.24 9.18
N SER A 105 2.32 -0.37 8.30
CA SER A 105 2.81 0.95 8.72
C SER A 105 1.73 1.84 9.34
N ALA A 106 0.46 1.66 8.95
CA ALA A 106 -0.67 2.37 9.55
C ALA A 106 -0.91 1.95 11.01
N VAL A 107 -0.67 0.69 11.34
CA VAL A 107 -0.79 0.14 12.70
C VAL A 107 0.37 0.60 13.58
N LEU A 108 1.55 0.79 12.97
CA LEU A 108 2.75 1.28 13.67
C LEU A 108 2.74 2.80 13.85
N LEU A 109 1.93 3.53 13.10
CA LEU A 109 1.77 4.97 13.26
C LEU A 109 1.01 5.26 14.56
N PRO A 110 1.50 6.18 15.41
CA PRO A 110 0.77 6.59 16.59
C PRO A 110 -0.62 7.13 16.20
N LEU A 111 -1.67 6.71 16.92
CA LEU A 111 -3.04 7.21 16.70
C LEU A 111 -3.11 8.74 16.73
N ALA A 112 -2.24 9.37 17.53
CA ALA A 112 -2.02 10.81 17.60
C ALA A 112 -1.79 11.48 16.23
N VAL A 113 -1.22 10.79 15.24
CA VAL A 113 -1.03 11.33 13.89
C VAL A 113 -2.36 11.49 13.14
N PHE A 114 -3.28 10.54 13.31
CA PHE A 114 -4.61 10.62 12.72
C PHE A 114 -5.46 11.67 13.43
N ASP A 115 -5.39 11.72 14.77
CA ASP A 115 -6.10 12.73 15.55
C ASP A 115 -5.61 14.14 15.21
N ALA A 116 -4.29 14.36 15.15
CA ALA A 116 -3.70 15.63 14.74
C ALA A 116 -4.09 16.03 13.31
N SER A 117 -4.18 15.08 12.39
CA SER A 117 -4.66 15.33 11.02
C SER A 117 -6.12 15.78 11.00
N ALA A 118 -6.98 15.12 11.79
CA ALA A 118 -8.38 15.49 11.92
C ALA A 118 -8.57 16.85 12.60
N GLU A 119 -7.68 17.21 13.54
CA GLU A 119 -7.68 18.49 14.23
C GLU A 119 -7.27 19.65 13.30
N LEU A 120 -6.17 19.48 12.54
CA LEU A 120 -5.63 20.54 11.69
C LEU A 120 -6.40 20.73 10.38
N TYR A 121 -6.86 19.64 9.76
CA TYR A 121 -7.46 19.68 8.42
C TYR A 121 -8.91 19.18 8.40
N GLY A 122 -9.50 18.94 9.57
CA GLY A 122 -10.83 18.35 9.70
C GLY A 122 -10.87 16.89 9.24
N ARG A 123 -12.08 16.31 9.22
CA ARG A 123 -12.28 14.91 8.77
C ARG A 123 -11.82 14.66 7.33
N ALA A 124 -11.82 15.69 6.49
CA ALA A 124 -11.30 15.59 5.11
C ALA A 124 -9.79 15.33 5.07
N GLY A 125 -9.04 15.77 6.09
CA GLY A 125 -7.61 15.48 6.25
C GLY A 125 -7.26 14.00 6.37
N LEU A 126 -8.22 13.18 6.80
CA LEU A 126 -8.05 11.73 6.91
C LEU A 126 -8.18 11.02 5.57
N LEU A 127 -8.76 11.65 4.55
CA LEU A 127 -9.08 11.00 3.28
C LEU A 127 -7.82 10.42 2.59
N PRO A 128 -6.70 11.17 2.45
CA PRO A 128 -5.50 10.61 1.83
C PRO A 128 -4.96 9.39 2.58
N ALA A 129 -4.98 9.43 3.92
CA ALA A 129 -4.57 8.31 4.76
C ALA A 129 -5.51 7.09 4.61
N MET A 130 -6.83 7.29 4.57
CA MET A 130 -7.80 6.21 4.34
C MET A 130 -7.61 5.56 2.97
N LEU A 131 -7.37 6.35 1.92
CA LEU A 131 -7.08 5.83 0.59
C LEU A 131 -5.77 5.04 0.54
N ALA A 132 -4.71 5.58 1.16
CA ALA A 132 -3.39 4.95 1.16
C ALA A 132 -3.36 3.67 1.99
N TYR A 133 -3.75 3.74 3.26
CA TYR A 133 -3.62 2.63 4.20
C TYR A 133 -4.81 1.65 4.13
N GLY A 134 -6.03 2.17 4.06
CA GLY A 134 -7.24 1.35 3.95
C GLY A 134 -7.31 0.63 2.61
N GLY A 135 -7.00 1.34 1.51
CA GLY A 135 -6.88 0.74 0.18
C GLY A 135 -5.81 -0.36 0.14
N ALA A 136 -4.65 -0.10 0.75
CA ALA A 136 -3.57 -1.09 0.81
C ALA A 136 -3.96 -2.34 1.64
N ALA A 137 -4.61 -2.16 2.79
CA ALA A 137 -5.08 -3.27 3.60
C ALA A 137 -6.07 -4.15 2.84
N LEU A 138 -7.07 -3.54 2.19
CA LEU A 138 -8.06 -4.27 1.39
C LEU A 138 -7.43 -5.02 0.22
N LEU A 139 -6.54 -4.38 -0.53
CA LEU A 139 -5.87 -5.02 -1.65
C LEU A 139 -4.95 -6.17 -1.19
N ALA A 140 -4.21 -5.98 -0.09
CA ALA A 140 -3.36 -7.03 0.48
C ALA A 140 -4.18 -8.27 0.88
N LEU A 141 -5.34 -8.08 1.52
CA LEU A 141 -6.26 -9.16 1.87
C LEU A 141 -6.78 -9.89 0.63
N VAL A 142 -7.25 -9.15 -0.39
CA VAL A 142 -7.75 -9.75 -1.64
C VAL A 142 -6.67 -10.59 -2.35
N LEU A 143 -5.43 -10.07 -2.42
CA LEU A 143 -4.31 -10.80 -3.03
C LEU A 143 -3.93 -12.04 -2.21
N PHE A 144 -3.90 -11.92 -0.89
CA PHE A 144 -3.63 -13.03 0.01
C PHE A 144 -4.70 -14.12 -0.10
N ASP A 145 -5.97 -13.76 -0.06
CA ASP A 145 -7.09 -14.70 -0.18
C ASP A 145 -7.09 -15.39 -1.54
N SER A 146 -6.87 -14.64 -2.62
CA SER A 146 -6.70 -15.23 -3.95
C SER A 146 -5.54 -16.23 -3.98
N PHE A 147 -4.40 -15.91 -3.37
CA PHE A 147 -3.28 -16.85 -3.32
C PHE A 147 -3.59 -18.07 -2.46
N ALA A 148 -4.27 -17.91 -1.33
CA ALA A 148 -4.67 -19.01 -0.46
C ALA A 148 -5.63 -19.99 -1.16
N VAL A 149 -6.54 -19.49 -1.99
CA VAL A 149 -7.51 -20.29 -2.74
C VAL A 149 -6.89 -20.95 -3.98
N PHE A 150 -6.24 -20.19 -4.85
CA PHE A 150 -5.74 -20.71 -6.13
C PHE A 150 -4.34 -21.34 -6.03
N ARG A 151 -3.61 -21.05 -4.95
CA ARG A 151 -2.21 -21.48 -4.70
C ARG A 151 -1.24 -21.06 -5.80
N THR A 152 -1.59 -20.01 -6.54
CA THR A 152 -0.80 -19.44 -7.62
C THR A 152 -1.01 -17.93 -7.67
N PRO A 153 -0.01 -17.16 -8.12
CA PRO A 153 -0.18 -15.76 -8.46
C PRO A 153 -1.26 -15.57 -9.53
N TRP A 154 -1.99 -14.46 -9.46
CA TRP A 154 -3.00 -14.08 -10.46
C TRP A 154 -4.14 -15.09 -10.67
N ALA A 155 -4.46 -15.88 -9.65
CA ALA A 155 -5.56 -16.87 -9.70
C ALA A 155 -5.46 -17.83 -10.91
N GLN A 156 -4.24 -18.22 -11.29
CA GLN A 156 -4.02 -19.12 -12.43
C GLN A 156 -4.16 -20.60 -12.03
N ARG A 157 -4.37 -21.50 -12.99
CA ARG A 157 -4.36 -22.95 -12.72
C ARG A 157 -3.24 -23.64 -13.50
N PRO A 158 -2.58 -24.66 -12.94
CA PRO A 158 -1.70 -25.52 -13.71
C PRO A 158 -2.47 -26.17 -14.86
N GLN A 159 -1.92 -26.17 -16.08
CA GLN A 159 -2.41 -27.01 -17.16
C GLN A 159 -2.17 -28.47 -16.77
N SER A 160 -3.25 -29.25 -16.69
CA SER A 160 -3.24 -30.71 -16.53
C SER A 160 -2.77 -31.39 -17.81
#